data_AF-A0A1B7XE45-F1
#
_entry.id   AF-A0A1B7XE45-F1
#
_cell.length_a   1.000
_cell.length_b   1.000
_cell.length_c   1.000
_cell.angle_alpha   90.00
_cell.angle_beta   90.00
_cell.angle_gamma   90.00
#
_symmetry.space_group_name_H-M   'P 1'
#
loop_
_entity.id
_entity.type
_entity.pdbx_description
1 polymer ?
#
loop_
_entity_poly.entity_id
_entity_poly.type
_entity_poly.pdbx_seq_one_letter_code
_entity_poly.pdbx_strand_id
1 'polypeptide(L)' 'MILNASQLKALRQRNDEELRKEQPSYGYPAQTIRDLLHTIEAAKKEKKKWQRLAQERGSVIEIMKKTLEKEA' A
#
# COMPACT_ATOMS: atom_id res chain seq x y z
N MET A 1 -13.21 8.92 3.67
CA MET A 1 -11.99 9.78 3.64
C MET A 1 -10.78 8.87 3.57
N ILE A 2 -9.95 8.95 2.53
CA ILE A 2 -8.75 8.12 2.39
C ILE A 2 -7.56 8.89 2.96
N LEU A 3 -6.81 8.29 3.89
CA LEU A 3 -5.62 8.92 4.47
C LEU A 3 -4.51 9.04 3.42
N ASN A 4 -3.97 10.24 3.27
CA ASN A 4 -2.81 10.49 2.41
C ASN A 4 -1.50 10.05 3.10
N ALA A 5 -0.38 10.13 2.37
CA ALA A 5 0.92 9.66 2.86
C ALA A 5 1.43 10.43 4.10
N SER A 6 1.20 11.74 4.16
CA SER A 6 1.62 12.56 5.31
C SER A 6 0.78 12.25 6.55
N GLN A 7 -0.53 12.03 6.39
CA GLN A 7 -1.43 11.62 7.47
C GLN A 7 -1.04 10.25 8.06
N LEU A 8 -0.70 9.27 7.21
CA LEU A 8 -0.21 7.97 7.68
C LEU A 8 1.14 8.07 8.40
N LYS A 9 2.03 8.95 7.94
CA LYS A 9 3.31 9.20 8.60
C LYS A 9 3.11 9.83 9.98
N ALA A 10 2.25 10.84 10.09
CA ALA A 10 1.91 11.47 11.36
C ALA A 10 1.27 10.48 12.35
N LEU A 11 0.37 9.61 11.87
CA LEU A 11 -0.21 8.54 12.68
C LEU A 11 0.83 7.55 13.17
N ARG A 12 1.79 7.16 12.32
CA ARG A 12 2.89 6.28 12.73
C ARG A 12 3.74 6.91 13.82
N GLN A 13 4.15 8.17 13.64
CA GLN A 13 4.95 8.89 14.62
C GLN A 13 4.26 8.98 15.97
N ARG A 14 2.98 9.40 15.98
CA ARG A 14 2.17 9.45 17.19
C ARG A 14 2.02 8.07 17.84
N ASN A 15 1.81 7.02 17.04
CA ASN A 15 1.65 5.67 17.56
C ASN A 15 2.95 5.12 18.18
N ASP A 16 4.10 5.45 17.59
CA ASP A 16 5.41 5.08 18.14
C ASP A 16 5.72 5.84 19.44
N GLU A 17 5.23 7.07 19.58
CA GLU A 17 5.27 7.81 20.85
C GLU A 17 4.39 7.15 21.92
N GLU A 18 3.17 6.74 21.57
CA GLU A 18 2.27 6.03 22.50
C GLU A 18 2.84 4.68 22.95
N LEU A 19 3.55 3.95 22.08
CA LEU A 19 4.20 2.68 22.44
C LEU A 19 5.38 2.83 23.40
N ARG A 20 5.90 4.04 23.57
CA ARG A 20 6.97 4.35 24.52
C ARG A 20 6.44 4.85 25.87
N LYS A 21 5.15 5.15 25.99
CA LYS A 21 4.55 5.58 27.24
C LYS A 21 4.30 4.39 28.16
N GLU A 22 4.61 4.56 29.44
CA GLU A 22 4.33 3.56 30.48
C GLU A 22 2.82 3.45 30.76
N GLN A 23 2.10 4.56 30.63
CA GLN A 23 0.65 4.60 30.74
C GLN A 23 0.01 4.78 29.36
N PRO A 24 -0.83 3.83 28.91
CA PRO A 24 -1.52 3.95 27.65
C PRO A 24 -2.56 5.08 27.70
N SER A 25 -2.60 5.89 26.65
CA SER A 25 -3.67 6.88 26.47
C SER A 25 -5.02 6.20 26.26
N TYR A 26 -6.11 6.89 26.63
CA TYR A 26 -7.47 6.40 26.38
C TYR A 26 -7.74 6.26 24.88
N GLY A 27 -8.13 5.06 24.45
CA GLY A 27 -8.44 4.76 23.05
C GLY A 27 -8.05 3.35 22.62
N TYR A 28 -7.84 3.17 21.31
CA TYR A 28 -7.38 1.89 20.75
C TYR A 28 -5.94 1.59 21.18
N PRO A 29 -5.59 0.32 21.46
CA PRO A 29 -4.23 -0.05 21.81
C PRO A 29 -3.24 0.31 20.70
N ALA A 30 -2.10 0.89 21.08
CA ALA A 30 -1.09 1.33 20.12
C ALA A 30 -0.49 0.16 19.30
N GLN A 31 -0.49 -1.05 19.87
CA GLN A 31 -0.14 -2.27 19.13
C GLN A 31 -1.13 -2.57 18.01
N THR A 32 -2.44 -2.47 18.27
CA THR A 32 -3.48 -2.65 17.24
C THR A 32 -3.34 -1.63 16.12
N ILE A 33 -3.09 -0.36 16.46
CA ILE A 33 -2.86 0.69 15.45
C ILE A 33 -1.61 0.37 14.62
N ARG A 34 -0.53 -0.13 15.23
CA ARG A 34 0.68 -0.56 14.52
C ARG A 34 0.38 -1.68 13.53
N ASP A 35 -0.37 -2.69 13.94
CA ASP A 35 -0.73 -3.84 13.09
C ASP A 35 -1.60 -3.40 11.90
N LEU A 36 -2.53 -2.47 12.12
CA LEU A 36 -3.32 -1.87 11.05
C LEU A 36 -2.45 -1.07 10.07
N LEU A 37 -1.50 -0.27 10.57
CA LEU A 37 -0.56 0.47 9.72
C LEU A 37 0.31 -0.48 8.88
N HIS A 38 0.75 -1.60 9.44
CA HIS A 38 1.48 -2.64 8.69
C HIS A 38 0.60 -3.29 7.62
N THR A 39 -0.65 -3.59 7.94
CA THR A 39 -1.61 -4.15 6.98
C THR A 39 -1.85 -3.21 5.80
N ILE A 40 -1.98 -1.90 6.06
CA ILE A 40 -2.11 -0.88 5.00
C ILE A 40 -0.88 -0.87 4.10
N GLU A 41 0.33 -0.97 4.66
CA GLU A 41 1.56 -1.01 3.88
C GLU A 41 1.67 -2.28 3.02
N ALA A 42 1.33 -3.44 3.58
CA ALA A 42 1.28 -4.69 2.85
C ALA A 42 0.30 -4.61 1.67
N ALA A 43 -0.92 -4.09 1.91
CA ALA A 43 -1.93 -3.90 0.87
C ALA A 43 -1.45 -2.93 -0.23
N LYS A 44 -0.74 -1.85 0.12
CA LYS A 44 -0.15 -0.91 -0.85
C LYS A 44 0.93 -1.57 -1.71
N LYS A 45 1.81 -2.38 -1.11
CA LYS A 45 2.83 -3.13 -1.86
C LYS A 45 2.19 -4.11 -2.83
N GLU A 46 1.16 -4.82 -2.38
CA GLU A 46 0.45 -5.79 -3.19
C GLU A 46 -0.26 -5.11 -4.37
N LYS A 47 -0.98 -4.01 -4.12
CA LYS A 47 -1.57 -3.17 -5.18
C LYS A 47 -0.55 -2.77 -6.25
N LYS A 48 0.66 -2.35 -5.84
CA LYS A 48 1.73 -1.97 -6.78
C LYS A 48 2.17 -3.15 -7.65
N LYS A 49 2.26 -4.36 -7.10
CA LYS A 49 2.58 -5.57 -7.88
C LYS A 49 1.49 -5.85 -8.92
N TRP A 50 0.22 -5.79 -8.52
CA TRP A 50 -0.91 -6.01 -9.44
C TRP A 50 -0.95 -4.99 -10.57
N GLN A 51 -0.68 -3.71 -10.27
CA GLN A 51 -0.58 -2.66 -11.28
C GLN A 51 0.55 -2.94 -12.27
N ARG A 52 1.72 -3.34 -11.77
CA ARG A 52 2.86 -3.70 -12.62
C ARG A 52 2.54 -4.90 -13.51
N LEU A 53 1.95 -5.95 -12.95
CA LEU A 53 1.54 -7.14 -13.69
C LEU A 53 0.53 -6.81 -14.80
N ALA A 54 -0.45 -5.95 -14.50
CA ALA A 54 -1.42 -5.51 -15.50
C ALA A 54 -0.76 -4.71 -16.64
N GLN A 55 0.19 -3.83 -16.32
CA GLN A 55 0.95 -3.07 -17.32
C GLN A 55 1.81 -3.99 -18.19
N GLU A 56 2.52 -4.95 -17.60
CA GLU A 56 3.32 -5.93 -18.32
C GLU A 56 2.46 -6.77 -19.26
N ARG A 57 1.32 -7.29 -18.79
CA ARG A 57 0.35 -8.01 -19.62
C ARG A 57 -0.19 -7.16 -20.77
N GLY A 58 -0.53 -5.90 -20.50
CA GLY A 58 -0.98 -4.96 -21.53
C GLY A 58 0.08 -4.76 -22.62
N SER A 59 1.35 -4.61 -22.23
CA SER A 59 2.45 -4.44 -23.19
C SER A 59 2.66 -5.68 -24.07
N VAL A 60 2.55 -6.88 -23.50
CA VAL A 60 2.66 -8.14 -24.26
C VAL A 60 1.53 -8.26 -25.27
N ILE A 61 0.28 -7.99 -24.85
CA ILE A 61 -0.88 -8.02 -25.75
C ILE A 61 -0.70 -7.04 -26.91
N GLU A 62 -0.21 -5.83 -26.63
CA GLU A 62 0.04 -4.81 -27.66
C GLU A 62 1.13 -5.24 -28.66
N ILE A 63 2.20 -5.89 -28.18
CA ILE A 63 3.26 -6.44 -29.03
C ILE A 63 2.68 -7.54 -29.93
N MET A 64 1.93 -8.48 -29.35
CA MET A 64 1.32 -9.59 -30.10
C MET A 64 0.36 -9.09 -31.19
N LYS A 65 -0.45 -8.08 -30.87
CA LYS A 65 -1.36 -7.45 -31.83
C LYS A 65 -0.59 -6.84 -33.01
N LYS A 66 0.51 -6.13 -32.75
CA LYS A 66 1.35 -5.52 -33.80
C LYS A 66 2.05 -6.56 -34.68
N THR A 67 2.45 -7.70 -34.14
CA THR A 67 3.00 -8.80 -34.95
C THR A 67 1.94 -9.42 -35.84
N LEU A 68 0.73 -9.66 -35.31
CA LEU A 68 -0.38 -10.21 -36.10
C LEU A 68 -0.82 -9.25 -37.22
N GLU A 69 -0.85 -7.95 -36.98
CA GLU A 69 -1.14 -6.92 -37.99
C GLU A 69 -0.06 -6.79 -39.08
N LYS A 70 1.17 -7.25 -38.81
CA LYS A 70 2.26 -7.26 -39.80
C LYS A 70 2.31 -8.52 -40.65
N GLU A 71 1.76 -9.63 -40.14
CA GLU A 71 1.70 -10.91 -40.83
C GLU A 71 0.43 -11.07 -41.70
N ALA A 72 -0.58 -10.22 -41.48
CA ALA A 72 -1.81 -10.11 -42.28
C ALA A 72 -1.68 -9.11 -43.42
#